data_AF-A0A8S1TG07-F1
#
_entry.id   AF-A0A8S1TG07-F1
#
_cell.length_a   1.000
_cell.length_b   1.000
_cell.length_c   1.000
_cell.angle_alpha   90.00
_cell.angle_beta   90.00
_cell.angle_gamma   90.00
#
_symmetry.space_group_name_H-M   'P 1'
#
loop_
_entity.id
_entity.type
_entity.pdbx_description
1 polymer ?
#
loop_
_entity_poly.entity_id
_entity_poly.type
_entity_poly.pdbx_seq_one_letter_code
_entity_poly.pdbx_strand_id
1 'polypeptide(L)'
;MSHNAILKWIGYLVNVPEGTTLKDLSDGRILTNLLNKLNPEVYPQKVQSSPQKNFQMDMLCVTNLVQNLKQSISNLPEINSLLIAKHQDTAEIIKLISIIIKIMIESQLAQEAILKLDEEQVQNILQFINQYQEEDIGNHQPSDRKLLDKIDELEDENQQLKQLLEQQDKNQAQHFNKIKQQEQLLIQKENEISELKLQLQKNIHIEENLSGTLIEQLKFQLTTINKDKKELLEQNEILQHKLQNYQNLENINQQLQQELTQRCKQDKVIEELKTNIEIFKQQMDLKDSKISKLQDQIKQTAQNQQKECSKLVELEMQNEQLKQEIEDTQRSKNKEIHQLNQKLNELKIQVDTIQTERQETQRSSVHYQQSPRCLDSEFKTLLNDNIGGYYSEQTIQEFQQQIQQKEQQLQQKEILYDQKIKTLEAKINKEKETNIQHIQITSQLQEENKKLKIELEKLIDTNYQVSRIHAEKQQNMLLISVIECLNEKVNQLHTQQKEHLKSDKKIQPQILTRNSISLWSAKQ
;
A
#
# COMPACT_ATOMS: atom_id res chain seq x y z
N MET A 1 -33.15 8.61 4.84
CA MET A 1 -32.83 9.81 4.04
C MET A 1 -31.52 9.59 3.28
N SER A 2 -30.44 9.19 3.94
CA SER A 2 -29.11 8.95 3.34
C SER A 2 -29.05 7.98 2.14
N HIS A 3 -29.74 6.84 2.19
CA HIS A 3 -29.66 5.82 1.15
C HIS A 3 -30.16 6.25 -0.24
N ASN A 4 -31.08 7.22 -0.30
CA ASN A 4 -31.62 7.71 -1.57
C ASN A 4 -30.58 8.56 -2.33
N ALA A 5 -29.74 9.29 -1.60
CA ALA A 5 -28.61 10.03 -2.17
C ALA A 5 -27.56 9.08 -2.76
N ILE A 6 -27.28 7.96 -2.09
CA ILE A 6 -26.37 6.90 -2.59
C ILE A 6 -26.92 6.29 -3.89
N LEU A 7 -28.21 5.95 -3.93
CA LEU A 7 -28.83 5.39 -5.12
C LEU A 7 -28.83 6.38 -6.29
N LYS A 8 -29.04 7.68 -6.03
CA LYS A 8 -28.87 8.73 -7.05
C LYS A 8 -27.43 8.83 -7.55
N TRP A 9 -26.44 8.77 -6.65
CA TRP A 9 -25.03 8.79 -7.02
C TRP A 9 -24.66 7.60 -7.91
N ILE A 10 -25.10 6.40 -7.54
CA ILE A 10 -24.97 5.18 -8.35
C ILE A 10 -25.69 5.35 -9.69
N GLY A 11 -26.88 5.95 -9.69
CA GLY A 11 -27.68 6.23 -10.89
C GLY A 11 -27.00 7.12 -11.93
N TYR A 12 -26.11 8.02 -11.51
CA TYR A 12 -25.30 8.82 -12.45
C TYR A 12 -24.19 8.02 -13.13
N LEU A 13 -23.79 6.90 -12.54
CA LEU A 13 -22.72 6.04 -13.05
C LEU A 13 -23.29 4.88 -13.86
N VAL A 14 -24.34 4.23 -13.38
CA VAL A 14 -25.03 3.13 -14.06
C VAL A 14 -26.51 3.45 -14.17
N ASN A 15 -27.15 3.10 -15.30
CA ASN A 15 -28.59 3.32 -15.46
C ASN A 15 -29.37 2.53 -14.40
N VAL A 16 -29.89 3.25 -13.41
CA VAL A 16 -30.76 2.72 -12.35
C VAL A 16 -32.18 3.21 -12.61
N PRO A 17 -33.20 2.32 -12.69
CA PRO A 17 -34.59 2.73 -12.88
C PRO A 17 -35.08 3.68 -11.78
N GLU A 18 -35.92 4.65 -12.15
CA GLU A 18 -36.56 5.53 -11.15
C GLU A 18 -37.40 4.71 -10.17
N GLY A 19 -37.28 5.02 -8.87
CA GLY A 19 -37.96 4.29 -7.79
C GLY A 19 -37.22 3.06 -7.26
N THR A 20 -36.00 2.79 -7.75
CA THR A 20 -35.12 1.73 -7.19
C THR A 20 -34.89 1.97 -5.70
N THR A 21 -35.02 0.90 -4.92
CA THR A 21 -34.76 0.88 -3.47
C THR A 21 -33.49 0.09 -3.16
N LEU A 22 -33.02 0.14 -1.91
CA LEU A 22 -31.88 -0.70 -1.47
C LEU A 22 -32.11 -2.19 -1.73
N LYS A 23 -33.35 -2.67 -1.59
CA LYS A 23 -33.69 -4.08 -1.81
C LYS A 23 -33.51 -4.50 -3.26
N ASP A 24 -33.62 -3.57 -4.20
CA ASP A 24 -33.41 -3.85 -5.63
C ASP A 24 -31.92 -4.03 -5.97
N LEU A 25 -31.01 -3.71 -5.04
CA LEU A 25 -29.58 -4.03 -5.16
C LEU A 25 -29.25 -5.47 -4.75
N SER A 26 -30.22 -6.20 -4.16
CA SER A 26 -30.02 -7.57 -3.65
C SER A 26 -29.75 -8.60 -4.74
N ASP A 27 -30.03 -8.30 -6.00
CA ASP A 27 -29.71 -9.16 -7.15
C ASP A 27 -28.24 -9.08 -7.58
N GLY A 28 -27.48 -8.12 -7.03
CA GLY A 28 -26.06 -7.92 -7.30
C GLY A 28 -25.73 -7.34 -8.68
N ARG A 29 -26.71 -7.14 -9.57
CA ARG A 29 -26.48 -6.78 -10.98
C ARG A 29 -26.08 -5.32 -11.13
N ILE A 30 -26.82 -4.42 -10.48
CA ILE A 30 -26.53 -2.98 -10.47
C ILE A 30 -25.13 -2.75 -9.90
N LEU A 31 -24.81 -3.41 -8.79
CA LEU A 31 -23.51 -3.31 -8.12
C LEU A 31 -22.36 -3.90 -8.93
N THR A 32 -22.58 -5.02 -9.62
CA THR A 32 -21.58 -5.62 -10.53
C THR A 32 -21.30 -4.71 -11.73
N ASN A 33 -22.34 -4.13 -12.33
CA ASN A 33 -22.20 -3.18 -13.44
C ASN A 33 -21.46 -1.92 -12.99
N LEU A 34 -21.75 -1.44 -11.78
CA LEU A 34 -21.08 -0.30 -11.18
C LEU A 34 -19.58 -0.55 -11.02
N LEU A 35 -19.20 -1.65 -10.37
CA LEU A 35 -17.78 -2.00 -10.20
C LEU A 35 -17.05 -2.18 -11.54
N ASN A 36 -17.69 -2.84 -12.50
CA ASN A 36 -17.13 -3.00 -13.83
C ASN A 36 -16.90 -1.65 -14.53
N LYS A 37 -17.83 -0.70 -14.38
CA LYS A 37 -17.69 0.63 -14.96
C LYS A 37 -16.62 1.49 -14.28
N LEU A 38 -16.41 1.30 -12.97
CA LEU A 38 -15.37 2.00 -12.22
C LEU A 38 -13.98 1.46 -12.54
N ASN A 39 -13.84 0.13 -12.66
CA ASN A 39 -12.58 -0.51 -13.04
C ASN A 39 -12.81 -1.86 -13.74
N PRO A 40 -12.84 -1.88 -15.09
CA PRO A 40 -13.16 -3.09 -15.86
C PRO A 40 -12.10 -4.19 -15.74
N GLU A 41 -10.83 -3.81 -15.54
CA GLU A 41 -9.70 -4.74 -15.44
C GLU A 41 -9.72 -5.51 -14.11
N VAL A 42 -10.09 -4.82 -13.02
CA VAL A 42 -10.17 -5.41 -11.68
C VAL A 42 -11.50 -6.15 -11.47
N TYR A 43 -12.59 -5.62 -12.02
CA TYR A 43 -13.94 -6.18 -11.85
C TYR A 43 -14.56 -6.55 -13.21
N PRO A 44 -14.07 -7.60 -13.89
CA PRO A 44 -14.60 -8.02 -15.19
C PRO A 44 -16.02 -8.60 -15.06
N GLN A 45 -16.91 -8.18 -15.94
CA GLN A 45 -18.29 -8.67 -15.99
C GLN A 45 -18.34 -10.08 -16.59
N LYS A 46 -18.52 -11.11 -15.74
CA LYS A 46 -18.52 -12.53 -16.16
C LYS A 46 -19.92 -13.12 -16.40
N VAL A 47 -21.00 -12.38 -16.16
CA VAL A 47 -22.37 -12.94 -16.15
C VAL A 47 -23.24 -12.30 -17.24
N GLN A 48 -23.71 -13.11 -18.18
CA GLN A 48 -24.80 -12.75 -19.10
C GLN A 48 -26.10 -12.61 -18.30
N SER A 49 -26.67 -11.40 -18.33
CA SER A 49 -27.90 -11.05 -17.63
C SER A 49 -29.13 -11.71 -18.30
N SER A 50 -29.74 -12.70 -17.65
CA SER A 50 -31.12 -13.12 -17.98
C SER A 50 -32.11 -12.29 -17.15
N PRO A 51 -33.12 -11.65 -17.75
CA PRO A 51 -34.02 -10.72 -17.04
C PRO A 51 -35.01 -11.38 -16.06
N GLN A 52 -34.98 -12.70 -15.91
CA GLN A 52 -35.88 -13.42 -15.01
C GLN A 52 -35.34 -13.38 -13.56
N LYS A 53 -36.18 -12.93 -12.62
CA LYS A 53 -35.92 -13.02 -11.17
C LYS A 53 -35.82 -14.50 -10.79
N ASN A 54 -34.59 -14.98 -10.59
CA ASN A 54 -34.33 -16.33 -10.13
C ASN A 54 -33.32 -16.23 -8.99
N PHE A 55 -33.78 -16.57 -7.79
CA PHE A 55 -32.96 -16.55 -6.57
C PHE A 55 -31.61 -17.25 -6.74
N GLN A 56 -31.54 -18.36 -7.49
CA GLN A 56 -30.26 -19.06 -7.72
C GLN A 56 -29.29 -18.22 -8.55
N MET A 57 -29.80 -17.46 -9.53
CA MET A 57 -28.99 -16.57 -10.36
C MET A 57 -28.59 -15.31 -9.60
N ASP A 58 -29.48 -14.77 -8.77
CA ASP A 58 -29.21 -13.60 -7.93
C ASP A 58 -28.16 -13.95 -6.87
N MET A 59 -28.28 -15.12 -6.24
CA MET A 59 -27.27 -15.65 -5.31
C MET A 59 -25.92 -15.87 -6.00
N LEU A 60 -25.91 -16.42 -7.21
CA LEU A 60 -24.68 -16.59 -7.99
C LEU A 60 -24.04 -15.22 -8.34
N CYS A 61 -24.85 -14.24 -8.71
CA CYS A 61 -24.38 -12.89 -9.03
C CYS A 61 -23.76 -12.21 -7.81
N VAL A 62 -24.43 -12.23 -6.66
CA VAL A 62 -23.91 -11.67 -5.40
C VAL A 62 -22.69 -12.45 -4.91
N THR A 63 -22.66 -13.78 -5.05
CA THR A 63 -21.49 -14.59 -4.65
C THR A 63 -20.27 -14.24 -5.50
N ASN A 64 -20.44 -14.11 -6.82
CA ASN A 64 -19.37 -13.69 -7.72
C ASN A 64 -18.91 -12.26 -7.43
N LEU A 65 -19.85 -11.35 -7.13
CA LEU A 65 -19.55 -9.98 -6.73
C LEU A 65 -18.67 -9.95 -5.46
N VAL A 66 -19.07 -10.67 -4.41
CA VAL A 66 -18.30 -10.77 -3.16
C VAL A 66 -16.95 -11.43 -3.41
N GLN A 67 -16.87 -12.46 -4.26
CA GLN A 67 -15.61 -13.11 -4.60
C GLN A 67 -14.64 -12.18 -5.34
N ASN A 68 -15.14 -11.38 -6.29
CA ASN A 68 -14.33 -10.38 -6.99
C ASN A 68 -13.83 -9.30 -6.03
N LEU A 69 -14.67 -8.87 -5.08
CA LEU A 69 -14.26 -7.95 -4.01
C LEU A 69 -13.18 -8.56 -3.11
N LYS A 70 -13.30 -9.84 -2.72
CA LYS A 70 -12.29 -10.55 -1.92
C LYS A 70 -10.94 -10.70 -2.64
N GLN A 71 -10.95 -10.82 -3.96
CA GLN A 71 -9.70 -10.87 -4.75
C GLN A 71 -8.98 -9.53 -4.78
N SER A 72 -9.73 -8.43 -4.65
CA SER A 72 -9.22 -7.06 -4.79
C SER A 72 -8.90 -6.40 -3.44
N ILE A 73 -9.56 -6.83 -2.36
CA ILE A 73 -9.45 -6.27 -1.01
C ILE A 73 -9.00 -7.36 -0.03
N SER A 74 -7.78 -7.25 0.48
CA SER A 74 -7.14 -8.28 1.31
C SER A 74 -7.81 -8.50 2.68
N ASN A 75 -8.48 -7.48 3.23
CA ASN A 75 -9.17 -7.53 4.52
C ASN A 75 -10.68 -7.24 4.37
N LEU A 76 -11.33 -7.89 3.41
CA LEU A 76 -12.78 -7.70 3.20
C LEU A 76 -13.57 -8.26 4.39
N PRO A 77 -14.49 -7.48 5.00
CA PRO A 77 -15.44 -7.99 5.98
C PRO A 77 -16.23 -9.20 5.45
N GLU A 78 -16.67 -10.09 6.35
CA GLU A 78 -17.47 -11.24 5.94
C GLU A 78 -18.86 -10.77 5.49
N ILE A 79 -19.14 -10.91 4.18
CA ILE A 79 -20.43 -10.58 3.56
C ILE A 79 -21.17 -11.88 3.27
N ASN A 80 -22.39 -12.00 3.77
CA ASN A 80 -23.19 -13.19 3.57
C ASN A 80 -24.08 -13.07 2.32
N SER A 81 -23.60 -13.62 1.20
CA SER A 81 -24.31 -13.62 -0.08
C SER A 81 -25.70 -14.26 -0.03
N LEU A 82 -25.94 -15.21 0.88
CA LEU A 82 -27.25 -15.85 1.06
C LEU A 82 -28.26 -14.91 1.71
N LEU A 83 -27.85 -14.16 2.74
CA LEU A 83 -28.71 -13.17 3.41
C LEU A 83 -29.10 -12.03 2.47
N ILE A 84 -28.17 -11.62 1.60
CA ILE A 84 -28.43 -10.59 0.58
C ILE A 84 -29.43 -11.10 -0.47
N ALA A 85 -29.11 -12.21 -1.16
CA ALA A 85 -29.90 -12.64 -2.31
C ALA A 85 -31.23 -13.30 -1.95
N LYS A 86 -31.31 -14.04 -0.82
CA LYS A 86 -32.52 -14.78 -0.41
C LYS A 86 -33.44 -13.97 0.48
N HIS A 87 -32.85 -13.32 1.48
CA HIS A 87 -33.59 -12.68 2.57
C HIS A 87 -33.70 -11.17 2.41
N GLN A 88 -33.04 -10.59 1.40
CA GLN A 88 -32.97 -9.15 1.15
C GLN A 88 -32.64 -8.39 2.43
N ASP A 89 -31.71 -8.95 3.21
CA ASP A 89 -31.35 -8.41 4.51
C ASP A 89 -30.72 -7.03 4.33
N THR A 90 -31.39 -6.01 4.85
CA THR A 90 -31.00 -4.62 4.66
C THR A 90 -29.63 -4.32 5.29
N ALA A 91 -29.27 -4.99 6.39
CA ALA A 91 -27.99 -4.75 7.06
C ALA A 91 -26.83 -5.31 6.23
N GLU A 92 -26.96 -6.53 5.69
CA GLU A 92 -25.96 -7.11 4.80
C GLU A 92 -25.86 -6.37 3.45
N ILE A 93 -26.98 -5.88 2.92
CA ILE A 93 -26.99 -5.03 1.72
C ILE A 93 -26.23 -3.72 2.00
N ILE A 94 -26.48 -3.08 3.14
CA ILE A 94 -25.78 -1.86 3.54
C ILE A 94 -24.28 -2.11 3.70
N LYS A 95 -23.86 -3.20 4.35
CA LYS A 95 -22.44 -3.57 4.47
C LYS A 95 -21.77 -3.69 3.09
N LEU A 96 -22.41 -4.38 2.15
CA LEU A 96 -21.91 -4.53 0.79
C LEU A 96 -21.81 -3.17 0.07
N ILE A 97 -22.81 -2.30 0.22
CA ILE A 97 -22.81 -0.96 -0.37
C ILE A 97 -21.71 -0.08 0.24
N SER A 98 -21.49 -0.14 1.55
CA SER A 98 -20.44 0.62 2.23
C SER A 98 -19.05 0.27 1.68
N ILE A 99 -18.80 -1.00 1.41
CA ILE A 99 -17.55 -1.46 0.78
C ILE A 99 -17.42 -0.90 -0.64
N ILE A 100 -18.50 -0.95 -1.43
CA ILE A 100 -18.50 -0.43 -2.80
C ILE A 100 -18.30 1.09 -2.81
N ILE A 101 -18.86 1.81 -1.84
CA ILE A 101 -18.65 3.25 -1.69
C ILE A 101 -17.17 3.56 -1.40
N LYS A 102 -16.48 2.77 -0.57
CA LYS A 102 -15.02 2.94 -0.36
C LYS A 102 -14.27 2.89 -1.70
N ILE A 103 -14.64 1.96 -2.59
CA ILE A 103 -14.07 1.85 -3.94
C ILE A 103 -14.46 3.04 -4.83
N MET A 104 -15.72 3.49 -4.74
CA MET A 104 -16.20 4.64 -5.51
C MET A 104 -15.44 5.92 -5.16
N ILE A 105 -15.15 6.17 -3.89
CA ILE A 105 -14.46 7.40 -3.46
C ILE A 105 -13.06 7.51 -4.10
N GLU A 106 -12.39 6.38 -4.34
CA GLU A 106 -11.07 6.34 -4.98
C GLU A 106 -11.14 6.48 -6.51
N SER A 107 -12.33 6.36 -7.11
CA SER A 107 -12.52 6.44 -8.56
C SER A 107 -12.81 7.86 -9.04
N GLN A 108 -12.02 8.34 -10.00
CA GLN A 108 -12.22 9.66 -10.63
C GLN A 108 -13.62 9.81 -11.24
N LEU A 109 -14.16 8.77 -11.89
CA LEU A 109 -15.51 8.80 -12.49
C LEU A 109 -16.60 9.03 -11.44
N ALA A 110 -16.47 8.41 -10.27
CA ALA A 110 -17.42 8.57 -9.19
C ALA A 110 -17.27 9.93 -8.49
N GLN A 111 -16.04 10.45 -8.36
CA GLN A 111 -15.80 11.82 -7.90
C GLN A 111 -16.43 12.86 -8.83
N GLU A 112 -16.35 12.68 -10.16
CA GLU A 112 -17.04 13.57 -11.11
C GLU A 112 -18.58 13.44 -11.02
N ALA A 113 -19.09 12.24 -10.75
CA ALA A 113 -20.52 12.01 -10.58
C ALA A 113 -21.08 12.63 -9.29
N ILE A 114 -20.28 12.75 -8.22
CA ILE A 114 -20.74 13.33 -6.95
C ILE A 114 -21.05 14.83 -7.09
N LEU A 115 -20.35 15.52 -7.99
CA LEU A 115 -20.54 16.96 -8.25
C LEU A 115 -21.89 17.29 -8.92
N LYS A 116 -22.62 16.28 -9.40
CA LYS A 116 -23.95 16.41 -9.99
C LYS A 116 -25.08 16.36 -8.95
N LEU A 117 -24.75 16.02 -7.70
CA LEU A 117 -25.70 15.95 -6.60
C LEU A 117 -25.86 17.33 -5.95
N ASP A 118 -27.02 17.57 -5.34
CA ASP A 118 -27.23 18.76 -4.52
C ASP A 118 -26.49 18.65 -3.17
N GLU A 119 -26.29 19.79 -2.52
CA GLU A 119 -25.52 19.87 -1.28
C GLU A 119 -26.12 19.01 -0.16
N GLU A 120 -27.45 18.91 -0.09
CA GLU A 120 -28.15 18.04 0.87
C GLU A 120 -27.85 16.56 0.62
N GLN A 121 -27.82 16.12 -0.65
CA GLN A 121 -27.47 14.75 -1.03
C GLN A 121 -26.00 14.43 -0.74
N VAL A 122 -25.09 15.38 -0.98
CA VAL A 122 -23.66 15.21 -0.66
C VAL A 122 -23.47 15.06 0.86
N GLN A 123 -24.11 15.90 1.66
CA GLN A 123 -24.05 15.80 3.13
C GLN A 123 -24.62 14.47 3.64
N ASN A 124 -25.73 14.00 3.04
CA ASN A 124 -26.32 12.69 3.34
C ASN A 124 -25.39 11.51 3.03
N ILE A 125 -24.58 11.60 1.96
CA ILE A 125 -23.57 10.59 1.61
C ILE A 125 -22.39 10.64 2.58
N LEU A 126 -21.90 11.84 2.92
CA LEU A 126 -20.83 12.01 3.90
C LEU A 126 -21.22 11.48 5.28
N GLN A 127 -22.45 11.74 5.72
CA GLN A 127 -22.98 11.19 6.97
C GLN A 127 -23.01 9.66 6.94
N PHE A 128 -23.41 9.06 5.81
CA PHE A 128 -23.39 7.60 5.64
C PHE A 128 -21.97 7.03 5.69
N ILE A 129 -21.00 7.68 5.02
CA ILE A 129 -19.60 7.25 5.04
C ILE A 129 -19.06 7.26 6.47
N ASN A 130 -19.29 8.35 7.21
CA ASN A 130 -18.83 8.49 8.59
C ASN A 130 -19.47 7.44 9.52
N GLN A 131 -20.77 7.18 9.36
CA GLN A 131 -21.49 6.20 10.18
C GLN A 131 -20.95 4.77 10.02
N TYR A 132 -20.52 4.38 8.81
CA TYR A 132 -20.05 3.02 8.51
C TYR A 132 -18.53 2.89 8.38
N GLN A 133 -17.78 3.96 8.65
CA GLN A 133 -16.33 3.90 8.90
C GLN A 133 -16.00 3.66 10.39
N GLU A 134 -16.90 4.00 11.31
CA GLU A 134 -16.68 3.79 12.76
C GLU A 134 -16.77 2.32 13.21
N GLU A 135 -17.40 1.42 12.43
CA GLU A 135 -17.50 -0.02 12.78
C GLU A 135 -16.22 -0.84 12.48
N ASP A 136 -15.27 -0.32 11.68
CA ASP A 136 -13.97 -0.98 11.41
C ASP A 136 -12.85 -0.54 12.39
N ILE A 137 -13.10 0.40 13.31
CA ILE A 137 -12.11 0.90 14.28
C ILE A 137 -12.16 0.11 15.60
N GLY A 138 -12.30 -1.20 15.47
CA GLY A 138 -12.15 -2.17 16.54
C GLY A 138 -10.73 -2.71 16.67
N ASN A 139 -9.69 -1.94 16.34
CA ASN A 139 -8.33 -2.03 16.91
C ASN A 139 -7.37 -1.06 16.20
N HIS A 140 -6.78 -0.17 17.00
CA HIS A 140 -5.59 0.65 16.71
C HIS A 140 -5.73 1.76 15.66
N GLN A 141 -6.37 2.86 16.05
CA GLN A 141 -5.76 4.22 16.04
C GLN A 141 -6.71 5.16 16.81
N PRO A 142 -6.24 5.97 17.77
CA PRO A 142 -7.06 7.01 18.37
C PRO A 142 -7.32 8.07 17.30
N SER A 143 -8.56 8.12 16.86
CA SER A 143 -9.08 8.97 15.79
C SER A 143 -8.76 10.45 16.02
N ASP A 144 -8.56 11.15 14.91
CA ASP A 144 -8.29 12.59 14.79
C ASP A 144 -9.25 13.49 15.57
N ARG A 145 -10.38 12.96 16.05
CA ARG A 145 -11.32 13.65 16.94
C ARG A 145 -10.79 13.84 18.36
N LYS A 146 -10.05 12.87 18.92
CA LYS A 146 -9.34 13.05 20.19
C LYS A 146 -8.15 14.00 20.05
N LEU A 147 -7.55 14.06 18.86
CA LEU A 147 -6.51 15.06 18.55
C LEU A 147 -7.12 16.44 18.41
N LEU A 148 -8.28 16.59 17.78
CA LEU A 148 -9.03 17.85 17.73
C LEU A 148 -9.43 18.32 19.13
N ASP A 149 -10.03 17.45 19.94
CA ASP A 149 -10.38 17.77 21.33
C ASP A 149 -9.12 18.16 22.14
N LYS A 150 -7.98 17.50 21.89
CA LYS A 150 -6.69 17.85 22.49
C LYS A 150 -6.14 19.18 21.98
N ILE A 151 -6.35 19.53 20.71
CA ILE A 151 -5.94 20.79 20.11
C ILE A 151 -6.76 21.93 20.68
N ASP A 152 -8.08 21.75 20.82
CA ASP A 152 -8.97 22.73 21.45
C ASP A 152 -8.61 22.92 22.93
N GLU A 153 -8.36 21.83 23.69
CA GLU A 153 -7.85 21.90 25.07
C GLU A 153 -6.51 22.65 25.15
N LEU A 154 -5.59 22.39 24.22
CA LEU A 154 -4.28 23.05 24.18
C LEU A 154 -4.39 24.52 23.75
N GLU A 155 -5.34 24.90 22.90
CA GLU A 155 -5.61 26.30 22.55
C GLU A 155 -6.17 27.07 23.74
N ASP A 156 -7.09 26.46 24.51
CA ASP A 156 -7.62 27.04 25.74
C ASP A 156 -6.54 27.20 26.81
N GLU A 157 -5.68 26.20 27.02
CA GLU A 157 -4.52 26.28 27.92
C GLU A 157 -3.54 27.37 27.49
N ASN A 158 -3.30 27.52 26.17
CA ASN A 158 -2.41 28.53 25.63
C ASN A 158 -3.00 29.95 25.78
N GLN A 159 -4.32 30.13 25.66
CA GLN A 159 -4.99 31.39 25.99
C GLN A 159 -4.86 31.73 27.48
N GLN A 160 -5.02 30.76 28.37
CA GLN A 160 -4.83 30.97 29.82
C GLN A 160 -3.39 31.34 30.18
N LEU A 161 -2.40 30.68 29.56
CA LEU A 161 -0.98 31.02 29.71
C LEU A 161 -0.68 32.45 29.24
N LYS A 162 -1.30 32.89 28.14
CA LYS A 162 -1.14 34.24 27.62
C LYS A 162 -1.70 35.30 28.57
N GLN A 163 -2.86 35.03 29.18
CA GLN A 163 -3.43 35.90 30.22
C GLN A 163 -2.56 35.96 31.49
N LEU A 164 -1.98 34.82 31.90
CA LEU A 164 -1.04 34.76 33.03
C LEU A 164 0.23 35.56 32.75
N LEU A 165 0.78 35.47 31.53
CA LEU A 165 1.95 36.25 31.09
C LEU A 165 1.65 37.76 31.09
N GLU A 166 0.51 38.18 30.54
CA GLU A 166 0.10 39.60 30.58
C GLU A 166 -0.10 40.11 32.02
N GLN A 167 -0.58 39.26 32.92
CA GLN A 167 -0.74 39.62 34.32
C GLN A 167 0.61 39.69 35.06
N GLN A 168 1.55 38.81 34.72
CA GLN A 168 2.93 38.88 35.21
C GLN A 168 3.64 40.14 34.71
N ASP A 169 3.48 40.53 33.45
CA ASP A 169 4.05 41.76 32.89
C ASP A 169 3.47 43.01 33.58
N LYS A 170 2.15 43.02 33.86
CA LYS A 170 1.52 44.09 34.64
C LYS A 170 2.10 44.18 36.06
N ASN A 171 2.31 43.03 36.72
CA ASN A 171 2.90 43.00 38.06
C ASN A 171 4.37 43.45 38.04
N GLN A 172 5.16 43.04 37.04
CA GLN A 172 6.54 43.49 36.87
C GLN A 172 6.62 45.01 36.60
N ALA A 173 5.73 45.54 35.77
CA ALA A 173 5.64 46.99 35.55
C ALA A 173 5.28 47.75 36.83
N GLN A 174 4.39 47.21 37.66
CA GLN A 174 4.07 47.79 38.98
C GLN A 174 5.26 47.73 39.95
N HIS A 175 6.01 46.63 39.97
CA HIS A 175 7.24 46.52 40.76
C HIS A 175 8.30 47.52 40.30
N PHE A 176 8.49 47.67 38.99
CA PHE A 176 9.43 48.65 38.42
C PHE A 176 9.05 50.09 38.81
N ASN A 177 7.77 50.44 38.76
CA ASN A 177 7.29 51.75 39.21
C ASN A 177 7.51 51.97 40.72
N LYS A 178 7.34 50.95 41.57
CA LYS A 178 7.65 51.04 43.01
C LYS A 178 9.14 51.25 43.26
N ILE A 179 10.01 50.55 42.53
CA ILE A 179 11.47 50.73 42.62
C ILE A 179 11.83 52.17 42.23
N LYS A 180 11.29 52.67 41.12
CA LYS A 180 11.54 54.05 40.66
C LYS A 180 11.06 55.10 41.68
N GLN A 181 9.93 54.87 42.36
CA GLN A 181 9.47 55.72 43.45
C GLN A 181 10.41 55.67 44.67
N GLN A 182 10.91 54.49 45.02
CA GLN A 182 11.88 54.34 46.12
C GLN A 182 13.21 55.02 45.80
N GLU A 183 13.71 54.92 44.57
CA GLU A 183 14.90 55.65 44.11
C GLU A 183 14.72 57.18 44.23
N GLN A 184 13.57 57.71 43.82
CA GLN A 184 13.27 59.14 43.97
C GLN A 184 13.22 59.57 45.45
N LEU A 185 12.65 58.74 46.32
CA LEU A 185 12.59 59.01 47.75
C LEU A 185 14.00 58.98 48.38
N LEU A 186 14.87 58.08 47.90
CA LEU A 186 16.24 57.94 48.37
C LEU A 186 17.08 59.17 47.99
N ILE A 187 16.96 59.66 46.74
CA ILE A 187 17.57 60.91 46.29
C ILE A 187 17.08 62.10 47.13
N GLN A 188 15.78 62.15 47.45
CA GLN A 188 15.23 63.20 48.30
C GLN A 188 15.83 63.17 49.72
N LYS A 189 15.99 61.98 50.29
CA LYS A 189 16.62 61.79 51.61
C LYS A 189 18.11 62.09 51.60
N GLU A 190 18.83 61.78 50.52
CA GLU A 190 20.24 62.16 50.35
C GLU A 190 20.42 63.68 50.28
N ASN A 191 19.49 64.38 49.63
CA ASN A 191 19.48 65.84 49.60
C ASN A 191 19.19 66.43 50.99
N GLU A 192 18.20 65.90 51.73
CA GLU A 192 17.93 66.32 53.12
C GLU A 192 19.15 66.10 54.03
N ILE A 193 19.83 64.96 53.91
CA ILE A 193 21.06 64.66 54.67
C ILE A 193 22.17 65.64 54.31
N SER A 194 22.31 66.00 53.03
CA SER A 194 23.29 66.98 52.57
C SER A 194 23.00 68.38 53.12
N GLU A 195 21.73 68.76 53.21
CA GLU A 195 21.27 70.02 53.80
C GLU A 195 21.51 70.06 55.32
N LEU A 196 21.19 68.97 56.02
CA LEU A 196 21.48 68.81 57.45
C LEU A 196 22.98 68.86 57.73
N LYS A 197 23.83 68.26 56.87
CA LYS A 197 25.29 68.38 56.98
C LYS A 197 25.77 69.82 56.78
N LEU A 198 25.16 70.56 55.86
CA LEU A 198 25.47 71.98 55.63
C LEU A 198 25.05 72.85 56.83
N GLN A 199 23.93 72.54 57.48
CA GLN A 199 23.50 73.18 58.72
C GLN A 199 24.40 72.81 59.91
N LEU A 200 24.82 71.56 60.02
CA LEU A 200 25.74 71.11 61.07
C LEU A 200 27.10 71.81 60.93
N GLN A 201 27.61 71.98 59.70
CA GLN A 201 28.82 72.75 59.43
C GLN A 201 28.68 74.24 59.78
N LYS A 202 27.49 74.83 59.59
CA LYS A 202 27.21 76.22 60.04
C LYS A 202 27.15 76.33 61.58
N ASN A 203 26.63 75.31 62.27
CA ASN A 203 26.54 75.28 63.73
C ASN A 203 27.90 75.02 64.41
N ILE A 204 28.77 74.21 63.79
CA ILE A 204 30.14 73.95 64.28
C ILE A 204 31.02 75.22 64.21
N HIS A 205 30.65 76.23 63.42
CA HIS A 205 31.40 77.48 63.32
C HIS A 205 31.20 78.44 64.52
N ILE A 206 30.29 78.13 65.46
CA ILE A 206 30.00 78.97 66.63
C ILE A 206 30.62 78.43 67.93
N GLU A 207 31.11 77.18 67.96
CA GLU A 207 31.43 76.49 69.22
C GLU A 207 32.85 75.94 69.33
N GLU A 208 33.86 76.66 68.82
CA GLU A 208 35.26 76.29 69.04
C GLU A 208 36.06 77.44 69.64
N ASN A 209 35.88 77.63 70.95
CA ASN A 209 36.91 78.17 71.82
C ASN A 209 37.15 77.19 72.98
N LEU A 210 38.39 76.67 73.03
CA LEU A 210 39.10 75.99 74.14
C LEU A 210 39.38 74.47 73.95
N SER A 211 40.70 74.17 74.02
CA SER A 211 41.38 72.85 74.10
C SER A 211 41.89 72.24 72.78
N GLY A 212 42.81 72.94 72.11
CA GLY A 212 43.24 72.68 70.73
C GLY A 212 44.01 71.39 70.45
N THR A 213 44.81 70.83 71.36
CA THR A 213 45.80 69.80 70.93
C THR A 213 45.31 68.35 71.00
N LEU A 214 44.49 67.99 72.01
CA LEU A 214 43.96 66.63 72.13
C LEU A 214 42.72 66.41 71.24
N ILE A 215 41.92 67.46 71.05
CA ILE A 215 40.72 67.44 70.21
C ILE A 215 41.11 67.37 68.73
N GLU A 216 42.17 68.07 68.28
CA GLU A 216 42.67 67.93 66.91
C GLU A 216 43.23 66.53 66.61
N GLN A 217 43.96 65.92 67.55
CA GLN A 217 44.43 64.55 67.40
C GLN A 217 43.27 63.54 67.34
N LEU A 218 42.27 63.68 68.21
CA LEU A 218 41.07 62.83 68.18
C LEU A 218 40.25 63.06 66.91
N LYS A 219 40.11 64.31 66.43
CA LYS A 219 39.45 64.63 65.15
C LYS A 219 40.19 64.05 63.96
N PHE A 220 41.52 64.11 63.95
CA PHE A 220 42.36 63.54 62.90
C PHE A 220 42.25 62.01 62.87
N GLN A 221 42.27 61.37 64.04
CA GLN A 221 42.02 59.92 64.16
C GLN A 221 40.59 59.57 63.70
N LEU A 222 39.58 60.34 64.10
CA LEU A 222 38.19 60.14 63.66
C LEU A 222 37.99 60.33 62.15
N THR A 223 38.67 61.30 61.54
CA THR A 223 38.61 61.50 60.08
C THR A 223 39.30 60.37 59.34
N THR A 224 40.44 59.89 59.84
CA THR A 224 41.13 58.72 59.28
C THR A 224 40.26 57.47 59.38
N ILE A 225 39.67 57.20 60.56
CA ILE A 225 38.75 56.07 60.77
C ILE A 225 37.51 56.18 59.89
N ASN A 226 36.94 57.37 59.71
CA ASN A 226 35.79 57.55 58.83
C ASN A 226 36.14 57.37 57.36
N LYS A 227 37.35 57.76 56.94
CA LYS A 227 37.85 57.51 55.59
C LYS A 227 38.04 56.01 55.35
N ASP A 228 38.73 55.32 56.25
CA ASP A 228 38.96 53.87 56.17
C ASP A 228 37.64 53.09 56.19
N LYS A 229 36.67 53.52 57.02
CA LYS A 229 35.32 52.95 57.06
C LYS A 229 34.58 53.15 55.73
N LYS A 230 34.73 54.31 55.09
CA LYS A 230 34.12 54.59 53.78
C LYS A 230 34.74 53.72 52.67
N GLU A 231 36.06 53.61 52.65
CA GLU A 231 36.76 52.72 51.69
C GLU A 231 36.37 51.25 51.90
N LEU A 232 36.22 50.79 53.15
CA LEU A 232 35.72 49.45 53.47
C LEU A 232 34.27 49.23 53.02
N LEU A 233 33.40 50.23 53.16
CA LEU A 233 32.01 50.16 52.68
C LEU A 233 31.95 50.07 51.15
N GLU A 234 32.72 50.90 50.44
CA GLU A 234 32.83 50.86 48.98
C GLU A 234 33.39 49.50 48.50
N GLN A 235 34.41 48.95 49.17
CA GLN A 235 34.91 47.61 48.86
C GLN A 235 33.88 46.51 49.10
N ASN A 236 33.05 46.64 50.15
CA ASN A 236 32.01 45.67 50.46
C ASN A 236 30.87 45.71 49.43
N GLU A 237 30.46 46.89 48.97
CA GLU A 237 29.49 47.04 47.87
C GLU A 237 30.02 46.41 46.56
N ILE A 238 31.30 46.64 46.23
CA ILE A 238 31.94 46.00 45.07
C ILE A 238 31.94 44.47 45.21
N LEU A 239 32.22 43.95 46.41
CA LEU A 239 32.20 42.51 46.68
C LEU A 239 30.79 41.93 46.58
N GLN A 240 29.76 42.64 47.07
CA GLN A 240 28.36 42.23 46.91
C GLN A 240 27.95 42.17 45.44
N HIS A 241 28.31 43.19 44.64
CA HIS A 241 28.07 43.17 43.20
C HIS A 241 28.78 42.00 42.50
N LYS A 242 30.03 41.71 42.87
CA LYS A 242 30.75 40.53 42.35
C LYS A 242 30.06 39.22 42.72
N LEU A 243 29.61 39.08 43.96
CA LEU A 243 28.86 37.90 44.43
C LEU A 243 27.57 37.70 43.64
N GLN A 244 26.82 38.77 43.40
CA GLN A 244 25.60 38.74 42.60
C GLN A 244 25.89 38.37 41.14
N ASN A 245 26.99 38.86 40.57
CA ASN A 245 27.43 38.47 39.23
C ASN A 245 27.81 36.98 39.16
N TYR A 246 28.46 36.42 40.19
CA TYR A 246 28.78 35.00 40.23
C TYR A 246 27.52 34.13 40.32
N GLN A 247 26.52 34.52 41.12
CA GLN A 247 25.22 33.83 41.16
C GLN A 247 24.51 33.88 39.80
N ASN A 248 24.55 35.02 39.11
CA ASN A 248 23.98 35.12 37.77
C ASN A 248 24.70 34.21 36.76
N LEU A 249 26.04 34.14 36.81
CA LEU A 249 26.82 33.24 35.97
C LEU A 249 26.52 31.76 36.25
N GLU A 250 26.33 31.39 37.52
CA GLU A 250 25.96 30.03 37.91
C GLU A 250 24.59 29.64 37.34
N ASN A 251 23.61 30.54 37.43
CA ASN A 251 22.28 30.33 36.84
C ASN A 251 22.33 30.16 35.31
N ILE A 252 23.11 31.02 34.62
CA ILE A 252 23.30 30.92 33.16
C ILE A 252 23.95 29.57 32.81
N ASN A 253 24.96 29.14 33.56
CA ASN A 253 25.65 27.87 33.31
C ASN A 253 24.71 26.66 33.49
N GLN A 254 23.83 26.69 34.49
CA GLN A 254 22.80 25.66 34.67
C GLN A 254 21.81 25.62 33.50
N GLN A 255 21.35 26.78 33.02
CA GLN A 255 20.48 26.86 31.83
C GLN A 255 21.19 26.29 30.60
N LEU A 256 22.46 26.63 30.39
CA LEU A 256 23.24 26.14 29.25
C LEU A 256 23.43 24.61 29.29
N GLN A 257 23.62 24.03 30.47
CA GLN A 257 23.67 22.58 30.65
C GLN A 257 22.33 21.89 30.31
N GLN A 258 21.21 22.49 30.71
CA GLN A 258 19.89 21.97 30.37
C GLN A 258 19.66 22.02 28.85
N GLU A 259 20.01 23.11 28.20
CA GLU A 259 19.86 23.30 26.76
C GLU A 259 20.76 22.33 25.96
N LEU A 260 22.01 22.13 26.37
CA LEU A 260 22.91 21.10 25.80
C LEU A 260 22.35 19.69 25.95
N THR A 261 21.77 19.37 27.11
CA THR A 261 21.14 18.07 27.35
C THR A 261 19.93 17.86 26.44
N GLN A 262 19.15 18.91 26.21
CA GLN A 262 17.99 18.88 25.32
C GLN A 262 18.41 18.73 23.85
N ARG A 263 19.45 19.44 23.40
CA ARG A 263 20.03 19.25 22.06
C ARG A 263 20.53 17.82 21.85
N CYS A 264 21.25 17.24 22.81
CA CYS A 264 21.68 15.84 22.74
C CYS A 264 20.50 14.86 22.59
N LYS A 265 19.32 15.16 23.14
CA LYS A 265 18.11 14.35 22.94
C LYS A 265 17.56 14.54 21.52
N GLN A 266 17.53 15.77 21.02
CA GLN A 266 17.09 16.08 19.66
C GLN A 266 17.97 15.42 18.60
N ASP A 267 19.30 15.41 18.79
CA ASP A 267 20.23 14.77 17.85
C ASP A 267 19.98 13.26 17.71
N LYS A 268 19.60 12.58 18.79
CA LYS A 268 19.21 11.16 18.74
C LYS A 268 17.95 10.94 17.90
N VAL A 269 16.95 11.80 18.07
CA VAL A 269 15.71 11.74 17.27
C VAL A 269 16.03 11.98 15.80
N ILE A 270 16.93 12.91 15.49
CA ILE A 270 17.36 13.17 14.11
C ILE A 270 18.04 11.94 13.49
N GLU A 271 18.93 11.25 14.22
CA GLU A 271 19.57 10.02 13.72
C GLU A 271 18.58 8.87 13.53
N GLU A 272 17.61 8.69 14.44
CA GLU A 272 16.52 7.73 14.26
C GLU A 272 15.68 8.06 13.02
N LEU A 273 15.33 9.33 12.82
CA LEU A 273 14.59 9.77 11.62
C LEU A 273 15.38 9.54 10.33
N LYS A 274 16.69 9.82 10.30
CA LYS A 274 17.54 9.49 9.13
C LYS A 274 17.56 8.00 8.83
N THR A 275 17.67 7.17 9.86
CA THR A 275 17.67 5.71 9.71
C THR A 275 16.33 5.22 9.14
N ASN A 276 15.21 5.76 9.64
CA ASN A 276 13.88 5.44 9.12
C ASN A 276 13.71 5.88 7.65
N ILE A 277 14.20 7.06 7.28
CA ILE A 277 14.19 7.52 5.89
C ILE A 277 14.97 6.57 4.98
N GLU A 278 16.15 6.11 5.40
CA GLU A 278 16.97 5.16 4.63
C GLU A 278 16.23 3.82 4.43
N ILE A 279 15.57 3.30 5.48
CA ILE A 279 14.75 2.08 5.40
C ILE A 279 13.58 2.27 4.43
N PHE A 280 12.86 3.39 4.51
CA PHE A 280 11.74 3.66 3.61
C PHE A 280 12.19 3.79 2.15
N LYS A 281 13.38 4.35 1.92
CA LYS A 281 13.97 4.47 0.58
C LYS A 281 14.29 3.09 -0.02
N GLN A 282 14.93 2.21 0.76
CA GLN A 282 15.18 0.82 0.34
C GLN A 282 13.88 0.06 0.04
N GLN A 283 12.81 0.29 0.81
CA GLN A 283 11.51 -0.31 0.54
C GLN A 283 10.86 0.22 -0.75
N MET A 284 11.02 1.51 -1.08
CA MET A 284 10.56 2.04 -2.36
C MET A 284 11.33 1.42 -3.52
N ASP A 285 12.65 1.33 -3.44
CA ASP A 285 13.48 0.76 -4.51
C ASP A 285 13.08 -0.71 -4.82
N LEU A 286 12.76 -1.48 -3.78
CA LEU A 286 12.22 -2.84 -3.90
C LEU A 286 10.85 -2.87 -4.59
N LYS A 287 9.96 -1.93 -4.25
CA LYS A 287 8.63 -1.82 -4.88
C LYS A 287 8.74 -1.40 -6.35
N ASP A 288 9.60 -0.45 -6.68
CA ASP A 288 9.83 0.00 -8.05
C ASP A 288 10.41 -1.12 -8.92
N SER A 289 11.35 -1.91 -8.39
CA SER A 289 11.84 -3.11 -9.06
C SER A 289 10.72 -4.12 -9.33
N LYS A 290 9.80 -4.31 -8.37
CA LYS A 290 8.65 -5.21 -8.53
C LYS A 290 7.65 -4.68 -9.56
N ILE A 291 7.40 -3.38 -9.59
CA ILE A 291 6.54 -2.72 -10.58
C ILE A 291 7.12 -2.91 -11.99
N SER A 292 8.42 -2.70 -12.16
CA SER A 292 9.09 -2.92 -13.45
C SER A 292 8.93 -4.36 -13.94
N LYS A 293 9.13 -5.36 -13.06
CA LYS A 293 8.91 -6.77 -13.41
C LYS A 293 7.46 -7.08 -13.80
N LEU A 294 6.49 -6.49 -13.10
CA LEU A 294 5.07 -6.66 -13.42
C LEU A 294 4.69 -6.02 -14.77
N GLN A 295 5.24 -4.85 -15.09
CA GLN A 295 5.02 -4.20 -16.38
C GLN A 295 5.54 -5.04 -17.55
N ASP A 296 6.71 -5.67 -17.40
CA ASP A 296 7.24 -6.56 -18.43
C ASP A 296 6.37 -7.81 -18.61
N GLN A 297 5.84 -8.38 -17.52
CA GLN A 297 4.88 -9.49 -17.58
C GLN A 297 3.58 -9.10 -18.29
N ILE A 298 3.05 -7.89 -18.04
CA ILE A 298 1.85 -7.38 -18.73
C ILE A 298 2.10 -7.26 -20.23
N LYS A 299 3.24 -6.68 -20.65
CA LYS A 299 3.61 -6.58 -22.07
C LYS A 299 3.69 -7.94 -22.74
N GLN A 300 4.30 -8.92 -22.07
CA GLN A 300 4.44 -10.27 -22.61
C GLN A 300 3.09 -10.98 -22.73
N THR A 301 2.20 -10.79 -21.74
CA THR A 301 0.83 -11.34 -21.75
C THR A 301 -0.01 -10.75 -22.89
N ALA A 302 0.07 -9.42 -23.09
CA ALA A 302 -0.63 -8.74 -24.18
C ALA A 302 -0.17 -9.23 -25.57
N GLN A 303 1.14 -9.43 -25.76
CA GLN A 303 1.67 -10.01 -27.01
C GLN A 303 1.19 -11.44 -27.24
N ASN A 304 1.06 -12.24 -26.19
CA ASN A 304 0.56 -13.61 -26.30
C ASN A 304 -0.93 -13.63 -26.66
N GLN A 305 -1.74 -12.79 -26.02
CA GLN A 305 -3.17 -12.64 -26.38
C GLN A 305 -3.36 -12.23 -27.84
N GLN A 306 -2.55 -11.28 -28.34
CA GLN A 306 -2.64 -10.86 -29.74
C GLN A 306 -2.33 -12.01 -30.73
N LYS A 307 -1.35 -12.86 -30.41
CA LYS A 307 -1.04 -14.05 -31.21
C LYS A 307 -2.17 -15.07 -31.15
N GLU A 308 -2.79 -15.26 -29.99
CA GLU A 308 -3.93 -16.17 -29.83
C GLU A 308 -5.15 -15.67 -30.61
N CYS A 309 -5.48 -14.38 -30.55
CA CYS A 309 -6.54 -13.79 -31.36
C CYS A 309 -6.28 -13.97 -32.87
N SER A 310 -5.04 -13.74 -33.31
CA SER A 310 -4.67 -13.94 -34.73
C SER A 310 -4.88 -15.39 -35.17
N LYS A 311 -4.51 -16.34 -34.30
CA LYS A 311 -4.69 -17.78 -34.55
C LYS A 311 -6.17 -18.19 -34.55
N LEU A 312 -7.00 -17.57 -33.71
CA LEU A 312 -8.44 -17.79 -33.69
C LEU A 312 -9.06 -17.39 -35.04
N VAL A 313 -8.71 -16.21 -35.55
CA VAL A 313 -9.18 -15.72 -36.86
C VAL A 313 -8.74 -16.65 -38.01
N GLU A 314 -7.50 -17.13 -37.99
CA GLU A 314 -7.04 -18.12 -38.98
C GLU A 314 -7.86 -19.41 -38.94
N LEU A 315 -8.18 -19.92 -37.75
CA LEU A 315 -8.98 -21.12 -37.58
C LEU A 315 -10.44 -20.92 -38.02
N GLU A 316 -11.02 -19.75 -37.75
CA GLU A 316 -12.37 -19.39 -38.23
C GLU A 316 -12.43 -19.35 -39.75
N MET A 317 -11.43 -18.75 -40.42
CA MET A 317 -11.36 -18.77 -41.89
C MET A 317 -11.21 -20.19 -42.45
N GLN A 318 -10.37 -21.03 -41.84
CA GLN A 318 -10.23 -22.43 -42.25
C GLN A 318 -11.54 -23.22 -42.08
N ASN A 319 -12.28 -22.95 -41.01
CA ASN A 319 -13.59 -23.58 -40.78
C ASN A 319 -14.60 -23.17 -41.86
N GLU A 320 -14.63 -21.88 -42.23
CA GLU A 320 -15.55 -21.42 -43.27
C GLU A 320 -15.18 -21.99 -44.65
N GLN A 321 -13.88 -22.08 -44.97
CA GLN A 321 -13.41 -22.78 -46.18
C GLN A 321 -13.83 -24.25 -46.20
N LEU A 322 -13.62 -24.98 -45.10
CA LEU A 322 -14.02 -26.39 -45.00
C LEU A 322 -15.53 -26.57 -45.16
N LYS A 323 -16.32 -25.68 -44.57
CA LYS A 323 -17.78 -25.70 -44.70
C LYS A 323 -18.21 -25.50 -46.16
N GLN A 324 -17.57 -24.59 -46.87
CA GLN A 324 -17.81 -24.37 -48.29
C GLN A 324 -17.41 -25.57 -49.15
N GLU A 325 -16.27 -26.19 -48.88
CA GLU A 325 -15.84 -27.43 -49.56
C GLU A 325 -16.83 -28.59 -49.34
N ILE A 326 -17.36 -28.73 -48.12
CA ILE A 326 -18.39 -29.73 -47.81
C ILE A 326 -19.67 -29.46 -48.61
N GLU A 327 -20.15 -28.21 -48.65
CA GLU A 327 -21.34 -27.83 -49.41
C GLU A 327 -21.17 -28.10 -50.92
N ASP A 328 -20.03 -27.73 -51.50
CA ASP A 328 -19.77 -27.94 -52.92
C ASP A 328 -19.63 -29.43 -53.26
N THR A 329 -18.99 -30.21 -52.40
CA THR A 329 -18.92 -31.68 -52.53
C THR A 329 -20.32 -32.28 -52.48
N GLN A 330 -21.15 -31.84 -51.55
CA GLN A 330 -22.52 -32.32 -51.40
C GLN A 330 -23.39 -31.97 -52.62
N ARG A 331 -23.26 -30.75 -53.18
CA ARG A 331 -23.92 -30.37 -54.43
C ARG A 331 -23.47 -31.24 -55.61
N SER A 332 -22.18 -31.51 -55.72
CA SER A 332 -21.62 -32.39 -56.77
C SER A 332 -22.19 -33.81 -56.67
N LYS A 333 -22.20 -34.39 -55.46
CA LYS A 333 -22.78 -35.72 -55.21
C LYS A 333 -24.29 -35.79 -55.46
N ASN A 334 -25.04 -34.74 -55.13
CA ASN A 334 -26.46 -34.68 -55.43
C ASN A 334 -26.74 -34.66 -56.94
N LYS A 335 -25.89 -33.99 -57.74
CA LYS A 335 -25.99 -34.03 -59.21
C LYS A 335 -25.70 -35.44 -59.75
N GLU A 336 -24.68 -36.11 -59.22
CA GLU A 336 -24.34 -37.49 -59.59
C GLU A 336 -25.50 -38.46 -59.29
N ILE A 337 -26.10 -38.36 -58.09
CA ILE A 337 -27.29 -39.14 -57.72
C ILE A 337 -28.45 -38.87 -58.70
N HIS A 338 -28.68 -37.61 -59.07
CA HIS A 338 -29.75 -37.26 -60.02
C HIS A 338 -29.52 -37.91 -61.39
N GLN A 339 -28.29 -37.87 -61.91
CA GLN A 339 -27.92 -38.53 -63.17
C GLN A 339 -28.07 -40.05 -63.09
N LEU A 340 -27.65 -40.67 -61.98
CA LEU A 340 -27.83 -42.11 -61.77
C LEU A 340 -29.32 -42.50 -61.72
N ASN A 341 -30.17 -41.70 -61.09
CA ASN A 341 -31.61 -41.93 -61.06
C ASN A 341 -32.25 -41.83 -62.45
N GLN A 342 -31.81 -40.87 -63.29
CA GLN A 342 -32.26 -40.78 -64.68
C GLN A 342 -31.88 -42.05 -65.46
N LYS A 343 -30.63 -42.48 -65.36
CA LYS A 343 -30.14 -43.70 -66.01
C LYS A 343 -30.86 -44.96 -65.52
N LEU A 344 -31.18 -45.04 -64.23
CA LEU A 344 -31.96 -46.14 -63.67
C LEU A 344 -33.39 -46.18 -64.24
N ASN A 345 -34.03 -45.02 -64.42
CA ASN A 345 -35.34 -44.94 -65.10
C ASN A 345 -35.26 -45.35 -66.56
N GLU A 346 -34.22 -44.93 -67.29
CA GLU A 346 -33.98 -45.36 -68.68
C GLU A 346 -33.81 -46.88 -68.78
N LEU A 347 -32.97 -47.47 -67.91
CA LEU A 347 -32.79 -48.92 -67.84
C LEU A 347 -34.08 -49.66 -67.49
N LYS A 348 -34.90 -49.10 -66.58
CA LYS A 348 -36.20 -49.66 -66.25
C LYS A 348 -37.13 -49.69 -67.47
N ILE A 349 -37.19 -48.59 -68.23
CA ILE A 349 -37.96 -48.55 -69.49
C ILE A 349 -37.44 -49.60 -70.47
N GLN A 350 -36.12 -49.73 -70.64
CA GLN A 350 -35.53 -50.74 -71.53
C GLN A 350 -35.88 -52.17 -71.10
N VAL A 351 -35.82 -52.47 -69.79
CA VAL A 351 -36.21 -53.77 -69.26
C VAL A 351 -37.70 -54.04 -69.51
N ASP A 352 -38.57 -53.07 -69.26
CA ASP A 352 -40.01 -53.19 -69.53
C ASP A 352 -40.29 -53.41 -71.03
N THR A 353 -39.56 -52.72 -71.92
CA THR A 353 -39.62 -52.92 -73.38
C THR A 353 -39.16 -54.32 -73.76
N ILE A 354 -37.99 -54.76 -73.31
CA ILE A 354 -37.47 -56.11 -73.58
C ILE A 354 -38.41 -57.18 -73.03
N GLN A 355 -39.02 -56.97 -71.87
CA GLN A 355 -39.98 -57.92 -71.29
C GLN A 355 -41.27 -58.01 -72.11
N THR A 356 -41.72 -56.88 -72.69
CA THR A 356 -42.85 -56.83 -73.63
C THR A 356 -42.49 -57.54 -74.95
N GLU A 357 -41.34 -57.22 -75.53
CA GLU A 357 -40.81 -57.88 -76.73
C GLU A 357 -40.61 -59.39 -76.52
N ARG A 358 -40.18 -59.82 -75.32
CA ARG A 358 -40.04 -61.23 -74.96
C ARG A 358 -41.39 -61.94 -74.90
N GLN A 359 -42.44 -61.28 -74.41
CA GLN A 359 -43.80 -61.81 -74.44
C GLN A 359 -44.35 -61.92 -75.87
N GLU A 360 -44.06 -60.94 -76.74
CA GLU A 360 -44.39 -61.01 -78.17
C GLU A 360 -43.61 -62.11 -78.89
N THR A 361 -42.32 -62.26 -78.59
CA THR A 361 -41.46 -63.32 -79.16
C THR A 361 -41.89 -64.70 -78.68
N GLN A 362 -42.33 -64.84 -77.42
CA GLN A 362 -42.93 -66.09 -76.91
C GLN A 362 -44.25 -66.43 -77.62
N ARG A 363 -45.08 -65.43 -77.94
CA ARG A 363 -46.29 -65.62 -78.76
C ARG A 363 -45.96 -65.99 -80.21
N SER A 364 -44.84 -65.51 -80.74
CA SER A 364 -44.35 -65.83 -82.09
C SER A 364 -43.60 -67.17 -82.18
N SER A 365 -43.04 -67.67 -81.06
CA SER A 365 -42.20 -68.88 -81.03
C SER A 365 -42.95 -70.22 -81.15
N VAL A 366 -44.29 -70.20 -81.19
CA VAL A 366 -45.07 -71.39 -81.57
C VAL A 366 -44.93 -71.70 -83.07
N HIS A 367 -44.35 -70.79 -83.88
CA HIS A 367 -44.36 -70.92 -85.35
C HIS A 367 -43.03 -71.19 -86.06
N TYR A 368 -41.88 -71.30 -85.38
CA TYR A 368 -40.62 -71.62 -86.05
C TYR A 368 -39.81 -72.68 -85.29
N GLN A 369 -40.30 -73.91 -85.34
CA GLN A 369 -39.46 -75.11 -85.26
C GLN A 369 -38.98 -75.44 -86.67
N GLN A 370 -37.74 -75.09 -87.04
CA GLN A 370 -36.93 -75.88 -87.98
C GLN A 370 -35.48 -75.35 -88.13
N SER A 371 -34.56 -76.28 -87.92
CA SER A 371 -33.19 -76.38 -88.45
C SER A 371 -32.02 -75.69 -87.70
N PRO A 372 -31.10 -76.48 -87.13
CA PRO A 372 -29.88 -76.04 -86.46
C PRO A 372 -28.67 -76.10 -87.41
N ARG A 373 -28.00 -74.97 -87.64
CA ARG A 373 -26.60 -74.83 -88.13
C ARG A 373 -26.30 -73.36 -88.37
N CYS A 374 -25.74 -72.66 -87.39
CA CYS A 374 -24.92 -71.43 -87.56
C CYS A 374 -24.36 -70.86 -86.23
N LEU A 375 -24.30 -71.65 -85.14
CA LEU A 375 -23.93 -71.16 -83.81
C LEU A 375 -22.42 -71.13 -83.50
N ASP A 376 -21.54 -70.98 -84.50
CA ASP A 376 -20.09 -70.96 -84.26
C ASP A 376 -19.38 -69.66 -84.71
N SER A 377 -19.96 -68.90 -85.66
CA SER A 377 -19.43 -67.57 -86.01
C SER A 377 -20.00 -66.46 -85.13
N GLU A 378 -21.29 -66.49 -84.82
CA GLU A 378 -21.92 -65.45 -83.98
C GLU A 378 -21.43 -65.48 -82.53
N PHE A 379 -21.08 -66.66 -82.00
CA PHE A 379 -20.50 -66.78 -80.66
C PHE A 379 -19.08 -66.23 -80.58
N LYS A 380 -18.29 -66.36 -81.66
CA LYS A 380 -16.94 -65.78 -81.76
C LYS A 380 -16.96 -64.25 -81.91
N THR A 381 -17.93 -63.70 -82.64
CA THR A 381 -18.11 -62.24 -82.74
C THR A 381 -18.63 -61.65 -81.42
N LEU A 382 -19.58 -62.33 -80.74
CA LEU A 382 -20.08 -61.88 -79.44
C LEU A 382 -19.02 -61.92 -78.32
N LEU A 383 -18.06 -62.84 -78.40
CA LEU A 383 -16.92 -62.93 -77.47
C LEU A 383 -15.83 -61.89 -77.77
N ASN A 384 -15.60 -61.56 -79.04
CA ASN A 384 -14.65 -60.49 -79.40
C ASN A 384 -15.23 -59.10 -79.07
N ASP A 385 -16.53 -58.88 -79.29
CA ASP A 385 -17.18 -57.60 -78.99
C ASP A 385 -17.44 -57.40 -77.49
N ASN A 386 -17.63 -58.46 -76.70
CA ASN A 386 -17.78 -58.34 -75.25
C ASN A 386 -16.45 -58.38 -74.48
N ILE A 387 -15.38 -59.01 -74.96
CA ILE A 387 -14.10 -59.08 -74.21
C ILE A 387 -13.07 -58.06 -74.70
N GLY A 388 -13.09 -57.67 -75.98
CA GLY A 388 -12.20 -56.64 -76.53
C GLY A 388 -12.57 -55.20 -76.18
N GLY A 389 -13.71 -54.99 -75.49
CA GLY A 389 -14.26 -53.68 -75.14
C GLY A 389 -14.15 -53.29 -73.66
N TYR A 390 -13.37 -54.02 -72.84
CA TYR A 390 -13.14 -53.63 -71.45
C TYR A 390 -12.03 -52.58 -71.37
N TYR A 391 -12.49 -51.33 -71.27
CA TYR A 391 -11.78 -50.03 -71.33
C TYR A 391 -11.49 -49.57 -72.75
N SER A 392 -12.32 -48.66 -73.26
CA SER A 392 -11.94 -47.87 -74.43
C SER A 392 -10.65 -47.12 -74.12
N GLU A 393 -9.86 -46.79 -75.15
CA GLU A 393 -8.67 -45.95 -75.03
C GLU A 393 -8.96 -44.67 -74.23
N GLN A 394 -10.20 -44.17 -74.35
CA GLN A 394 -10.75 -43.07 -73.56
C GLN A 394 -10.83 -43.36 -72.06
N THR A 395 -11.29 -44.54 -71.62
CA THR A 395 -11.32 -44.89 -70.18
C THR A 395 -9.92 -45.07 -69.60
N ILE A 396 -8.97 -45.59 -70.39
CA ILE A 396 -7.56 -45.69 -69.98
C ILE A 396 -6.95 -44.29 -69.82
N GLN A 397 -7.24 -43.37 -70.74
CA GLN A 397 -6.81 -41.97 -70.64
C GLN A 397 -7.44 -41.24 -69.44
N GLU A 398 -8.71 -41.49 -69.14
CA GLU A 398 -9.38 -40.95 -67.95
C GLU A 398 -8.74 -41.45 -66.66
N PHE A 399 -8.40 -42.75 -66.57
CA PHE A 399 -7.66 -43.28 -65.42
C PHE A 399 -6.25 -42.71 -65.30
N GLN A 400 -5.53 -42.52 -66.41
CA GLN A 400 -4.21 -41.89 -66.40
C GLN A 400 -4.29 -40.42 -65.94
N GLN A 401 -5.29 -39.66 -66.39
CA GLN A 401 -5.51 -38.29 -65.88
C GLN A 401 -5.85 -38.27 -64.39
N GLN A 402 -6.68 -39.20 -63.90
CA GLN A 402 -7.00 -39.28 -62.47
C GLN A 402 -5.77 -39.64 -61.63
N ILE A 403 -4.90 -40.54 -62.10
CA ILE A 403 -3.65 -40.87 -61.43
C ILE A 403 -2.74 -39.65 -61.37
N GLN A 404 -2.58 -38.94 -62.50
CA GLN A 404 -1.73 -37.75 -62.57
C GLN A 404 -2.25 -36.61 -61.67
N GLN A 405 -3.57 -36.42 -61.58
CA GLN A 405 -4.17 -35.47 -60.65
C GLN A 405 -3.95 -35.88 -59.19
N LYS A 406 -4.08 -37.17 -58.86
CA LYS A 406 -3.78 -37.66 -57.50
C LYS A 406 -2.31 -37.51 -57.13
N GLU A 407 -1.39 -37.73 -58.07
CA GLU A 407 0.05 -37.51 -57.85
C GLU A 407 0.35 -36.02 -57.57
N GLN A 408 -0.25 -35.10 -58.32
CA GLN A 408 -0.10 -33.66 -58.07
C GLN A 408 -0.68 -33.26 -56.69
N GLN A 409 -1.83 -33.82 -56.31
CA GLN A 409 -2.40 -33.58 -54.97
C GLN A 409 -1.51 -34.14 -53.85
N LEU A 410 -0.88 -35.29 -54.05
CA LEU A 410 0.07 -35.87 -53.10
C LEU A 410 1.32 -34.99 -52.95
N GLN A 411 1.89 -34.50 -54.06
CA GLN A 411 3.04 -33.59 -54.01
C GLN A 411 2.71 -32.28 -53.29
N GLN A 412 1.53 -31.70 -53.51
CA GLN A 412 1.10 -30.51 -52.79
C GLN A 412 0.93 -30.76 -51.29
N LYS A 413 0.40 -31.93 -50.90
CA LYS A 413 0.30 -32.34 -49.49
C LYS A 413 1.68 -32.53 -48.86
N GLU A 414 2.63 -33.12 -49.59
CA GLU A 414 4.00 -33.32 -49.12
C GLU A 414 4.69 -31.97 -48.83
N ILE A 415 4.59 -31.00 -49.74
CA ILE A 415 5.11 -29.64 -49.53
C ILE A 415 4.47 -28.97 -48.31
N LEU A 416 3.15 -29.14 -48.13
CA LEU A 416 2.43 -28.59 -46.97
C LEU A 416 2.91 -29.21 -45.65
N TYR A 417 3.14 -30.53 -45.64
CA TYR A 417 3.65 -31.23 -44.46
C TYR A 417 5.08 -30.81 -44.13
N ASP A 418 5.96 -30.66 -45.14
CA ASP A 418 7.32 -30.17 -44.94
C ASP A 418 7.34 -28.75 -44.35
N GLN A 419 6.45 -27.86 -44.80
CA GLN A 419 6.31 -26.52 -44.22
C GLN A 419 5.81 -26.56 -42.77
N LYS A 420 4.86 -27.46 -42.46
CA LYS A 420 4.39 -27.68 -41.08
C LYS A 420 5.49 -28.21 -40.18
N ILE A 421 6.30 -29.15 -40.67
CA ILE A 421 7.45 -29.71 -39.93
C ILE A 421 8.45 -28.59 -39.61
N LYS A 422 8.89 -27.81 -40.62
CA LYS A 422 9.80 -26.67 -40.39
C LYS A 422 9.27 -25.65 -39.40
N THR A 423 7.97 -25.36 -39.45
CA THR A 423 7.31 -24.44 -38.52
C THR A 423 7.30 -24.98 -37.09
N LEU A 424 7.05 -26.28 -36.92
CA LEU A 424 7.07 -26.94 -35.62
C LEU A 424 8.50 -27.01 -35.06
N GLU A 425 9.51 -27.32 -35.87
CA GLU A 425 10.92 -27.30 -35.47
C GLU A 425 11.36 -25.91 -34.99
N ALA A 426 10.96 -24.85 -35.69
CA ALA A 426 11.23 -23.47 -35.28
C ALA A 426 10.57 -23.12 -33.92
N LYS A 427 9.33 -23.58 -33.70
CA LYS A 427 8.63 -23.41 -32.42
C LYS A 427 9.33 -24.15 -31.28
N ILE A 428 9.71 -25.41 -31.51
CA ILE A 428 10.43 -26.23 -30.53
C ILE A 428 11.77 -25.59 -30.16
N ASN A 429 12.52 -25.08 -31.14
CA ASN A 429 13.81 -24.43 -30.86
C ASN A 429 13.63 -23.15 -30.04
N LYS A 430 12.61 -22.34 -30.35
CA LYS A 430 12.29 -21.14 -29.57
C LYS A 430 11.88 -21.47 -28.14
N GLU A 431 11.12 -22.54 -27.94
CA GLU A 431 10.70 -22.99 -26.61
C GLU A 431 11.89 -23.53 -25.80
N LYS A 432 12.80 -24.28 -26.43
CA LYS A 432 14.06 -24.70 -25.81
C LYS A 432 14.90 -23.51 -25.34
N GLU A 433 15.02 -22.48 -26.18
CA GLU A 433 15.79 -21.28 -25.84
C GLU A 433 15.16 -20.53 -24.65
N THR A 434 13.83 -20.40 -24.64
CA THR A 434 13.09 -19.82 -23.51
C THR A 434 13.29 -20.62 -22.22
N ASN A 435 13.27 -21.97 -22.30
CA ASN A 435 13.50 -22.83 -21.15
C ASN A 435 14.92 -22.72 -20.60
N ILE A 436 15.93 -22.60 -21.47
CA ILE A 436 17.32 -22.36 -21.05
C ILE A 436 17.44 -21.03 -20.28
N GLN A 437 16.79 -19.98 -20.78
CA GLN A 437 16.75 -18.68 -20.09
C GLN A 437 16.05 -18.77 -18.73
N HIS A 438 14.92 -19.48 -18.64
CA HIS A 438 14.25 -19.71 -17.36
C HIS A 438 15.14 -20.43 -16.35
N ILE A 439 15.83 -21.49 -16.76
CA ILE A 439 16.76 -22.23 -15.90
C ILE A 439 17.89 -21.33 -15.38
N GLN A 440 18.44 -20.46 -16.23
CA GLN A 440 19.48 -19.51 -15.85
C GLN A 440 18.97 -18.48 -14.82
N ILE A 441 17.80 -17.88 -15.06
CA ILE A 441 17.19 -16.92 -14.13
C ILE A 441 16.89 -17.59 -12.79
N THR A 442 16.31 -18.79 -12.79
CA THR A 442 16.03 -19.53 -11.56
C THR A 442 17.31 -19.83 -10.77
N SER A 443 18.40 -20.18 -11.45
CA SER A 443 19.69 -20.44 -10.81
C SER A 443 20.27 -19.17 -10.16
N GLN A 444 20.19 -18.02 -10.84
CA GLN A 444 20.63 -16.73 -10.31
C GLN A 444 19.81 -16.33 -9.07
N LEU A 445 18.48 -16.45 -9.13
CA LEU A 445 17.60 -16.15 -7.99
C LEU A 445 17.85 -17.06 -6.78
N GLN A 446 18.21 -18.32 -7.02
CA GLN A 446 18.60 -19.24 -5.93
C GLN A 446 19.89 -18.80 -5.26
N GLU A 447 20.86 -18.28 -6.02
CA GLU A 447 22.13 -17.81 -5.49
C GLU A 447 21.99 -16.48 -4.72
N GLU A 448 21.16 -15.55 -5.21
CA GLU A 448 20.79 -14.33 -4.48
C GLU A 448 20.08 -14.64 -3.16
N ASN A 449 19.13 -15.59 -3.17
CA ASN A 449 18.46 -16.02 -1.94
C ASN A 449 19.44 -16.61 -0.91
N LYS A 450 20.45 -17.36 -1.35
CA LYS A 450 21.49 -17.86 -0.44
C LYS A 450 22.29 -16.72 0.18
N LYS A 451 22.64 -15.69 -0.59
CA LYS A 451 23.36 -14.50 -0.08
C LYS A 451 22.53 -13.73 0.93
N LEU A 452 21.27 -13.44 0.61
CA LEU A 452 20.35 -12.74 1.50
C LEU A 452 20.13 -13.49 2.82
N LYS A 453 20.05 -14.82 2.77
CA LYS A 453 19.92 -15.65 3.98
C LYS A 453 21.14 -15.49 4.91
N ILE A 454 22.35 -15.52 4.35
CA ILE A 454 23.59 -15.33 5.13
C ILE A 454 23.64 -13.91 5.74
N GLU A 455 23.17 -12.90 5.01
CA GLU A 455 23.14 -11.52 5.49
C GLU A 455 22.11 -11.33 6.62
N LEU A 456 20.95 -11.97 6.50
CA LEU A 456 19.94 -11.98 7.56
C LEU A 456 20.47 -12.64 8.85
N GLU A 457 21.17 -13.76 8.73
CA GLU A 457 21.80 -14.42 9.90
C GLU A 457 22.81 -13.49 10.60
N LYS A 458 23.64 -12.75 9.84
CA LYS A 458 24.56 -11.75 10.40
C LYS A 458 23.84 -10.60 11.12
N LEU A 459 22.72 -10.13 10.57
CA LEU A 459 21.92 -9.06 11.19
C LEU A 459 21.27 -9.52 12.50
N ILE A 460 20.78 -10.77 12.55
CA ILE A 460 20.24 -11.37 13.78
C ILE A 460 21.32 -11.44 14.85
N ASP A 461 22.52 -11.92 14.52
CA ASP A 461 23.65 -11.97 15.46
C ASP A 461 24.03 -10.58 15.97
N THR A 462 24.06 -9.60 15.07
CA THR A 462 24.36 -8.20 15.43
C THR A 462 23.31 -7.63 16.38
N ASN A 463 22.02 -7.85 16.09
CA ASN A 463 20.93 -7.39 16.95
C ASN A 463 20.99 -8.04 18.34
N TYR A 464 21.33 -9.33 18.39
CA TYR A 464 21.53 -10.03 19.66
C TYR A 464 22.67 -9.39 20.49
N GLN A 465 23.80 -9.06 19.85
CA GLN A 465 24.91 -8.38 20.52
C GLN A 465 24.52 -6.97 21.02
N VAL A 466 23.83 -6.18 20.20
CA VAL A 466 23.35 -4.84 20.59
C VAL A 466 22.40 -4.93 21.78
N SER A 467 21.47 -5.89 21.75
CA SER A 467 20.53 -6.13 22.85
C SER A 467 21.27 -6.47 24.15
N ARG A 468 22.33 -7.30 24.08
CA ARG A 468 23.16 -7.64 25.24
C ARG A 468 23.87 -6.41 25.80
N ILE A 469 24.51 -5.60 24.95
CA ILE A 469 25.19 -4.36 25.35
C ILE A 469 24.20 -3.38 26.00
N HIS A 470 22.98 -3.28 25.45
CA HIS A 470 21.95 -2.42 26.02
C HIS A 470 21.55 -2.86 27.44
N ALA A 471 21.36 -4.18 27.65
CA ALA A 471 21.06 -4.73 28.96
C ALA A 471 22.21 -4.49 29.97
N GLU A 472 23.46 -4.73 29.57
CA GLU A 472 24.65 -4.45 30.39
C GLU A 472 24.73 -2.96 30.76
N LYS A 473 24.41 -2.05 29.83
CA LYS A 473 24.38 -0.60 30.08
C LYS A 473 23.29 -0.21 31.08
N GLN A 474 22.10 -0.78 31.00
CA GLN A 474 21.03 -0.54 31.97
C GLN A 474 21.43 -1.03 33.37
N GLN A 475 22.06 -2.20 33.46
CA GLN A 475 22.58 -2.72 34.72
C GLN A 475 23.64 -1.80 35.32
N ASN A 476 24.58 -1.31 34.52
CA ASN A 476 25.61 -0.36 34.98
C ASN A 476 25.01 0.96 35.48
N MET A 477 23.97 1.48 34.81
CA MET A 477 23.26 2.69 35.27
C MET A 477 22.64 2.50 36.65
N LEU A 478 21.97 1.36 36.88
CA LEU A 478 21.42 1.03 38.19
C LEU A 478 22.51 0.95 39.26
N LEU A 479 23.65 0.34 38.92
CA LEU A 479 24.80 0.22 39.82
C LEU A 479 25.37 1.58 40.21
N ILE A 480 25.46 2.51 39.25
CA ILE A 480 25.88 3.90 39.50
C ILE A 480 24.91 4.58 40.47
N SER A 481 23.60 4.49 40.24
CA SER A 481 22.60 5.08 41.14
C SER A 481 22.66 4.51 42.56
N VAL A 482 22.94 3.21 42.70
CA VAL A 482 23.15 2.58 44.02
C VAL A 482 24.41 3.14 44.70
N ILE A 483 25.52 3.29 43.97
CA ILE A 483 26.76 3.87 44.50
C ILE A 483 26.53 5.32 44.94
N GLU A 484 25.83 6.12 44.15
CA GLU A 484 25.49 7.51 44.48
C GLU A 484 24.67 7.59 45.79
N CYS A 485 23.64 6.75 45.91
CA CYS A 485 22.81 6.67 47.12
C CYS A 485 23.64 6.26 48.36
N LEU A 486 24.52 5.27 48.21
CA LEU A 486 25.42 4.84 49.29
C LEU A 486 26.39 5.95 49.69
N ASN A 487 26.98 6.66 48.73
CA ASN A 487 27.85 7.80 48.99
C ASN A 487 27.12 8.92 49.73
N GLU A 488 25.87 9.22 49.33
CA GLU A 488 25.04 10.19 50.02
C GLU A 488 24.77 9.77 51.46
N LYS A 489 24.48 8.48 51.69
CA LYS A 489 24.28 7.94 53.04
C LYS A 489 25.54 7.99 53.90
N VAL A 490 26.71 7.69 53.33
CA VAL A 490 28.01 7.83 54.01
C VAL A 490 28.28 9.28 54.37
N ASN A 491 28.00 10.22 53.47
CA ASN A 491 28.15 11.65 53.73
C ASN A 491 27.20 12.12 54.85
N GLN A 492 25.95 11.66 54.87
CA GLN A 492 25.00 11.93 55.96
C GLN A 492 25.54 11.41 57.30
N LEU A 493 26.04 10.18 57.35
CA LEU A 493 26.64 9.59 58.56
C LEU A 493 27.87 10.36 59.03
N HIS A 494 28.78 10.76 58.13
CA HIS A 494 29.93 11.61 58.47
C HIS A 494 29.51 12.98 59.02
N THR A 495 28.40 13.54 58.52
CA THR A 495 27.88 14.82 58.99
C THR A 495 27.27 14.69 60.38
N GLN A 496 26.49 13.64 60.62
CA GLN A 496 25.96 13.29 61.96
C GLN A 496 27.07 13.00 62.97
N GLN A 497 28.14 12.31 62.56
CA GLN A 497 29.30 12.05 63.40
C GLN A 497 30.05 13.34 63.77
N LYS A 498 30.19 14.29 62.81
CA LYS A 498 30.77 15.62 63.06
C LYS A 498 29.89 16.49 63.97
N GLU A 499 28.56 16.36 63.91
CA GLU A 499 27.64 17.04 64.83
C GLU A 499 27.71 16.46 66.23
N HIS A 500 27.77 15.12 66.37
CA HIS A 500 28.02 14.46 67.66
C HIS A 500 29.38 14.85 68.28
N LEU A 501 30.43 15.01 67.46
CA LEU A 501 31.74 15.50 67.88
C LEU A 501 31.75 17.01 68.25
N LYS A 502 30.77 17.80 67.78
CA LYS A 502 30.59 19.20 68.19
C LYS A 502 29.79 19.34 69.48
N SER A 503 28.88 18.40 69.79
CA SER A 503 28.19 18.35 71.08
C SER A 503 29.08 17.85 72.22
N ASP A 504 30.11 17.05 71.92
CA ASP A 504 31.10 16.61 72.90
C ASP A 504 32.39 17.46 72.85
N LYS A 505 32.26 18.77 73.12
CA LYS A 505 33.39 19.61 73.55
C LYS A 505 33.67 19.46 75.04
N LYS A 506 33.98 18.24 75.45
CA LYS A 506 34.90 17.94 76.57
C LYS A 506 35.50 16.57 76.27
N ILE A 507 36.70 16.56 75.69
CA ILE A 507 37.82 15.64 75.91
C ILE A 507 38.75 15.74 74.70
N GLN A 508 40.02 16.02 74.98
CA GLN A 508 41.14 16.00 74.03
C GLN A 508 41.81 14.61 74.06
N PRO A 509 42.76 14.31 73.16
CA PRO A 509 42.63 13.35 72.07
C PRO A 509 43.28 11.99 72.35
N GLN A 510 42.89 10.94 71.61
CA GLN A 510 43.77 9.80 71.38
C GLN A 510 43.85 9.48 69.88
N ILE A 511 45.07 9.58 69.40
CA ILE A 511 45.56 9.08 68.12
C ILE A 511 45.26 7.59 68.03
N LEU A 512 44.65 7.12 66.95
CA LEU A 512 44.91 5.79 66.42
C LEU A 512 44.76 5.78 64.89
N THR A 513 45.85 5.36 64.29
CA THR A 513 46.24 5.23 62.88
C THR A 513 45.40 4.25 62.05
N ARG A 514 45.47 4.47 60.73
CA ARG A 514 45.44 3.47 59.63
C ARG A 514 44.12 2.70 59.39
N ASN A 515 43.50 2.98 58.25
CA ASN A 515 43.57 2.06 57.10
C ASN A 515 43.04 2.73 55.83
N SER A 516 43.97 3.06 54.95
CA SER A 516 43.74 3.30 53.53
C SER A 516 43.32 1.98 52.86
N ILE A 517 42.06 1.85 52.46
CA ILE A 517 41.65 0.78 51.56
C ILE A 517 41.81 1.31 50.14
N SER A 518 42.84 0.79 49.48
CA SER A 518 43.12 0.92 48.06
C SER A 518 42.02 0.24 47.24
N LEU A 519 41.39 0.98 46.33
CA LEU A 519 40.61 0.41 45.23
C LEU A 519 41.57 -0.26 44.24
N TRP A 520 41.79 -1.56 44.43
CA TRP A 520 42.37 -2.42 43.40
C TRP A 520 41.25 -2.92 42.47
N SER A 521 41.42 -2.56 41.20
CA SER A 521 41.02 -3.28 39.99
C SER A 521 40.12 -4.51 40.12
N ALA A 522 38.98 -4.47 39.44
CA ALA A 522 38.37 -5.67 38.88
C ALA A 522 38.02 -5.40 37.40
N LYS A 523 38.98 -5.75 36.53
CA LYS A 523 38.68 -6.25 35.19
C LYS A 523 38.14 -7.67 35.36
N GLN A 524 36.99 -7.97 34.77
CA GLN A 524 36.79 -9.16 33.95
C GLN A 524 35.59 -8.95 33.05
#